data_AF-A0A194RJV1-F1
#
_entry.id   AF-A0A194RJV1-F1
#
_cell.length_a   1.000
_cell.length_b   1.000
_cell.length_c   1.000
_cell.angle_alpha   90.00
_cell.angle_beta   90.00
_cell.angle_gamma   90.00
#
_symmetry.space_group_name_H-M   'P 1'
#
loop_
_entity.id
_entity.type
_entity.pdbx_description
1 polymer ?
#
loop_
_entity_poly.entity_id
_entity_poly.type
_entity_poly.pdbx_seq_one_letter_code
_entity_poly.pdbx_strand_id
1 'polypeptide(L)'
;MQVCVEANFEELYDQAGVMIYSDEKHWLKAGIEFNDGQPMIASVLTNELSDWATGIFTGNPGKFWMRITRVDRVICVKYSTDKIAWHLLRLCPYHEVDKYFVGVFSCSPKRENLKVIFRELSFSVPQEDILHSN
;
A
#
# COMPACT_ATOMS: atom_id res chain seq x y z
N MET A 1 8.02 6.88 -2.44
CA MET A 1 7.41 7.36 -1.17
C MET A 1 7.45 6.22 -0.16
N GLN A 2 7.68 6.50 1.11
CA GLN A 2 7.53 5.53 2.21
C GLN A 2 6.80 6.16 3.39
N VAL A 3 6.18 5.32 4.23
CA VAL A 3 5.40 5.76 5.39
C VAL A 3 5.29 4.64 6.43
N CYS A 4 5.22 5.01 7.71
CA CYS A 4 4.78 4.14 8.80
C CYS A 4 3.27 4.30 9.00
N VAL A 5 2.54 3.19 9.06
CA VAL A 5 1.10 3.13 9.28
C VAL A 5 0.86 2.56 10.68
N GLU A 6 0.11 3.28 11.50
CA GLU A 6 -0.34 2.82 12.82
C GLU A 6 -1.87 2.91 12.88
N ALA A 7 -2.55 1.80 13.15
CA ALA A 7 -4.01 1.75 13.19
C ALA A 7 -4.51 0.60 14.09
N ASN A 8 -5.78 0.66 14.47
CA ASN A 8 -6.46 -0.45 15.10
C ASN A 8 -7.53 -1.00 14.14
N PHE A 9 -7.18 -2.07 13.43
CA PHE A 9 -8.06 -2.77 12.49
C PHE A 9 -8.93 -3.76 13.28
N GLU A 10 -10.24 -3.55 13.27
CA GLU A 10 -11.17 -4.31 14.13
C GLU A 10 -12.32 -4.90 13.32
N GLU A 11 -12.77 -4.21 12.27
CA GLU A 11 -13.96 -4.57 11.53
C GLU A 11 -13.65 -5.03 10.11
N LEU A 12 -14.57 -5.84 9.56
CA LEU A 12 -14.47 -6.36 8.21
C LEU A 12 -14.28 -5.22 7.19
N TYR A 13 -13.22 -5.34 6.40
CA TYR A 13 -12.77 -4.39 5.37
C TYR A 13 -12.19 -3.08 5.87
N ASP A 14 -11.81 -2.96 7.15
CA ASP A 14 -10.93 -1.87 7.56
C ASP A 14 -9.63 -1.93 6.76
N GLN A 15 -9.25 -0.81 6.14
CA GLN A 15 -8.08 -0.73 5.26
C GLN A 15 -7.26 0.52 5.54
N ALA A 16 -5.93 0.39 5.51
CA ALA A 16 -5.04 1.54 5.50
C ALA A 16 -3.69 1.21 4.89
N GLY A 17 -3.10 2.19 4.21
CA GLY A 17 -1.82 2.00 3.55
C GLY A 17 -1.45 3.14 2.60
N VAL A 18 -0.88 2.77 1.46
CA VAL A 18 -0.43 3.69 0.40
C VAL A 18 -1.27 3.53 -0.86
N MET A 19 -1.36 4.62 -1.61
CA MET A 19 -2.09 4.68 -2.87
C MET A 19 -1.31 5.50 -3.89
N ILE A 20 -1.37 5.07 -5.15
CA ILE A 20 -1.09 5.88 -6.34
C ILE A 20 -2.36 5.97 -7.17
N TYR A 21 -2.72 7.17 -7.60
CA TYR A 21 -4.00 7.48 -8.22
C TYR A 21 -3.79 8.41 -9.41
N SER A 22 -4.14 7.97 -10.61
CA SER A 22 -4.18 8.81 -11.80
C SER A 22 -5.61 9.34 -12.02
N ASP A 23 -6.59 8.43 -12.01
CA ASP A 23 -8.01 8.71 -12.21
C ASP A 23 -8.87 7.57 -11.62
N GLU A 24 -10.20 7.64 -11.77
CA GLU A 24 -11.14 6.65 -11.21
C GLU A 24 -11.01 5.23 -11.79
N LYS A 25 -10.41 5.08 -12.98
CA LYS A 25 -10.17 3.80 -13.66
C LYS A 25 -8.73 3.32 -13.52
N HIS A 26 -7.82 4.18 -13.07
CA HIS A 26 -6.40 3.86 -12.99
C HIS A 26 -5.78 4.26 -11.65
N TRP A 27 -5.68 3.29 -10.76
CA TRP A 27 -5.11 3.48 -9.43
C TRP A 27 -4.57 2.17 -8.87
N LEU A 28 -3.67 2.28 -7.90
CA LEU A 28 -3.24 1.15 -7.08
C LEU A 28 -3.32 1.56 -5.61
N LYS A 29 -3.95 0.72 -4.79
CA LYS A 29 -3.89 0.83 -3.33
C LYS A 29 -3.21 -0.42 -2.76
N ALA A 30 -2.47 -0.26 -1.68
CA ALA A 30 -1.84 -1.38 -0.98
C ALA A 30 -1.66 -1.08 0.50
N GLY A 31 -1.85 -2.09 1.35
CA GLY A 31 -1.76 -1.94 2.79
C GLY A 31 -2.39 -3.11 3.52
N ILE A 32 -2.70 -2.90 4.79
CA ILE A 32 -3.48 -3.87 5.56
C ILE A 32 -4.95 -3.75 5.19
N GLU A 33 -5.60 -4.90 5.04
CA GLU A 33 -7.03 -5.07 4.90
C GLU A 33 -7.50 -6.16 5.87
N PHE A 34 -8.44 -5.82 6.76
CA PHE A 34 -8.99 -6.80 7.69
C PHE A 34 -10.05 -7.65 6.99
N ASN A 35 -9.81 -8.95 6.83
CA ASN A 35 -10.72 -9.85 6.13
C ASN A 35 -10.72 -11.24 6.78
N ASP A 36 -11.86 -11.92 6.80
CA ASP A 36 -12.01 -13.27 7.37
C ASP A 36 -11.46 -13.41 8.82
N GLY A 37 -11.59 -12.35 9.62
CA GLY A 37 -11.14 -12.32 11.02
C GLY A 37 -9.63 -12.21 11.22
N GLN A 38 -8.86 -11.93 10.16
CA GLN A 38 -7.41 -11.78 10.22
C GLN A 38 -6.91 -10.58 9.39
N PRO A 39 -5.78 -9.95 9.79
CA PRO A 39 -5.16 -8.91 8.98
C PRO A 39 -4.51 -9.54 7.74
N MET A 40 -4.90 -9.02 6.58
CA MET A 40 -4.31 -9.39 5.29
C MET A 40 -3.40 -8.26 4.82
N ILE A 41 -2.26 -8.59 4.22
CA ILE A 41 -1.47 -7.63 3.45
C ILE A 41 -1.89 -7.76 1.98
N ALA A 42 -2.42 -6.67 1.43
CA ALA A 42 -3.10 -6.71 0.15
C ALA A 42 -2.72 -5.54 -0.77
N SER A 43 -2.92 -5.76 -2.06
CA SER A 43 -2.84 -4.72 -3.08
C SER A 43 -3.94 -4.90 -4.12
N VAL A 44 -4.52 -3.80 -4.58
CA VAL A 44 -5.47 -3.77 -5.69
C VAL A 44 -4.90 -2.84 -6.75
N LEU A 45 -4.63 -3.38 -7.94
CA LEU A 45 -4.35 -2.60 -9.14
C LEU A 45 -5.65 -2.50 -9.93
N THR A 46 -6.12 -1.29 -10.16
CA THR A 46 -7.23 -1.02 -11.06
C THR A 46 -6.67 -0.41 -12.34
N ASN A 47 -6.87 -1.13 -13.44
CA ASN A 47 -6.58 -0.69 -14.80
C ASN A 47 -7.82 -1.00 -15.63
N GLU A 48 -8.80 -0.10 -15.56
CA GLU A 48 -10.22 -0.30 -15.95
C GLU A 48 -10.96 -1.36 -15.12
N LEU A 49 -10.32 -2.49 -14.86
CA LEU A 49 -10.77 -3.57 -13.98
C LEU A 49 -9.81 -3.72 -12.80
N SER A 50 -10.36 -4.09 -11.64
CA SER A 50 -9.59 -4.29 -10.42
C SER A 50 -9.05 -5.72 -10.34
N ASP A 51 -7.74 -5.82 -10.17
CA ASP A 51 -7.00 -7.05 -9.85
C ASP A 51 -6.51 -6.97 -8.40
N TRP A 52 -7.05 -7.85 -7.55
CA TRP A 52 -6.73 -7.94 -6.13
C TRP A 52 -5.79 -9.11 -5.85
N ALA A 53 -4.67 -8.83 -5.20
CA ALA A 53 -3.78 -9.83 -4.62
C ALA A 53 -3.64 -9.61 -3.12
N THR A 54 -3.68 -10.71 -2.37
CA THR A 54 -3.70 -10.69 -0.91
C THR A 54 -2.92 -11.88 -0.33
N GLY A 55 -2.43 -11.72 0.90
CA GLY A 55 -1.77 -12.76 1.67
C GLY A 55 -1.93 -12.52 3.17
N ILE A 56 -1.73 -13.58 3.96
CA ILE A 56 -1.77 -13.49 5.42
C ILE A 56 -0.64 -12.56 5.88
N PHE A 57 -0.96 -11.56 6.71
CA PHE A 57 0.06 -10.71 7.31
C PHE A 57 0.52 -11.31 8.64
N THR A 58 1.80 -11.66 8.72
CA THR A 58 2.40 -12.31 9.91
C THR A 58 3.08 -11.35 10.89
N GLY A 59 3.09 -10.05 10.56
CA GLY A 59 3.65 -9.00 11.41
C GLY A 59 2.66 -8.42 12.42
N ASN A 60 3.02 -7.32 13.07
CA ASN A 60 2.10 -6.54 13.88
C ASN A 60 1.20 -5.67 12.98
N PRO A 61 -0.09 -5.98 12.79
CA PRO A 61 -0.96 -5.19 11.91
C PRO A 61 -1.14 -3.76 12.42
N GLY A 62 -0.95 -3.51 13.73
CA GLY A 62 -1.10 -2.19 14.31
C GLY A 62 0.05 -1.23 14.04
N LYS A 63 1.18 -1.72 13.50
CA LYS A 63 2.34 -0.90 13.11
C LYS A 63 3.19 -1.59 12.04
N PHE A 64 3.20 -0.99 10.85
CA PHE A 64 3.98 -1.49 9.71
C PHE A 64 4.42 -0.34 8.82
N TRP A 65 5.37 -0.59 7.92
CA TRP A 65 5.82 0.37 6.93
C TRP A 65 5.44 -0.08 5.53
N MET A 66 5.13 0.89 4.70
CA MET A 66 4.85 0.71 3.28
C MET A 66 5.80 1.58 2.46
N ARG A 67 6.25 1.05 1.33
CA ARG A 67 7.02 1.78 0.33
C ARG A 67 6.41 1.53 -1.04
N ILE A 68 6.17 2.62 -1.75
CA ILE A 68 5.75 2.61 -3.15
C ILE A 68 6.78 3.36 -3.99
N THR A 69 7.27 2.68 -5.02
CA THR A 69 8.27 3.18 -5.95
C THR A 69 7.71 3.06 -7.36
N ARG A 70 7.81 4.14 -8.13
CA ARG A 70 7.53 4.15 -9.56
C ARG A 70 8.82 4.45 -10.31
N VAL A 71 9.16 3.61 -11.26
CA VAL A 71 10.22 3.85 -12.26
C VAL A 71 9.60 3.57 -13.61
N ASP A 72 9.61 4.57 -14.49
CA ASP A 72 8.92 4.55 -15.78
C ASP A 72 7.47 4.08 -15.65
N ARG A 73 7.16 2.95 -16.29
CA ARG A 73 5.84 2.32 -16.35
C ARG A 73 5.72 1.12 -15.40
N VAL A 74 6.50 1.11 -14.32
CA VAL A 74 6.51 0.02 -13.33
C VAL A 74 6.27 0.58 -11.95
N ILE A 75 5.35 -0.04 -11.21
CA ILE A 75 5.18 0.18 -9.77
C ILE A 75 5.73 -1.03 -9.02
N CYS A 76 6.56 -0.74 -8.01
CA CYS A 76 7.00 -1.69 -6.99
C CYS A 76 6.44 -1.25 -5.63
N VAL A 77 5.73 -2.15 -4.96
CA VAL A 77 5.23 -1.97 -3.59
C VAL A 77 5.93 -2.97 -2.70
N LYS A 78 6.52 -2.47 -1.60
CA LYS A 78 7.09 -3.27 -0.54
C LYS A 78 6.46 -2.92 0.81
N TYR A 79 6.49 -3.85 1.74
CA TYR A 79 6.13 -3.63 3.14
C TYR A 79 7.27 -4.07 4.07
N SER A 80 7.23 -3.58 5.31
CA SER A 80 8.19 -3.94 6.35
C SER A 80 7.51 -3.92 7.72
N THR A 81 7.96 -4.78 8.64
CA THR A 81 7.49 -4.84 10.04
C THR A 81 8.49 -4.22 11.02
N ASP A 82 9.70 -3.92 10.56
CA ASP A 82 10.83 -3.43 11.39
C ASP A 82 11.57 -2.25 10.75
N LYS A 83 11.16 -1.81 9.55
CA LYS A 83 11.81 -0.79 8.71
C LYS A 83 13.21 -1.17 8.21
N ILE A 84 13.66 -2.40 8.46
CA ILE A 84 14.97 -2.93 8.07
C ILE A 84 14.80 -3.90 6.91
N ALA A 85 13.94 -4.92 7.08
CA ALA A 85 13.65 -5.91 6.05
C ALA A 85 12.42 -5.49 5.24
N TRP A 86 12.59 -5.39 3.91
CA TRP A 86 11.52 -4.98 3.00
C TRP A 86 11.11 -6.13 2.08
N HIS A 87 9.86 -6.58 2.22
CA HIS A 87 9.29 -7.67 1.45
C HIS A 87 8.50 -7.15 0.25
N LEU A 88 8.71 -7.76 -0.92
CA LEU A 88 7.93 -7.45 -2.11
C LEU A 88 6.46 -7.84 -1.90
N LEU A 89 5.56 -6.88 -2.16
CA LEU A 89 4.11 -7.12 -2.18
C LEU A 89 3.57 -7.19 -3.61
N ARG A 90 3.98 -6.25 -4.44
CA ARG A 90 3.46 -6.12 -5.80
C ARG A 90 4.54 -5.53 -6.72
N LEU A 91 4.72 -6.13 -7.87
CA LEU A 91 5.46 -5.56 -9.00
C LEU A 91 4.56 -5.65 -10.22
N CYS A 92 4.19 -4.52 -10.80
CA CYS A 92 3.22 -4.51 -11.89
C CYS A 92 3.48 -3.37 -12.88
N PRO A 93 3.04 -3.55 -14.15
CA PRO A 93 3.00 -2.43 -15.08
C PRO A 93 2.02 -1.37 -14.60
N TYR A 94 2.29 -0.13 -14.96
CA TYR A 94 1.41 1.01 -14.78
C TYR A 94 1.40 1.84 -16.06
N HIS A 95 0.23 2.37 -16.41
CA HIS A 95 0.06 3.15 -17.62
C HIS A 95 0.94 4.41 -17.60
N GLU A 96 1.23 4.90 -18.81
CA GLU A 96 1.93 6.18 -18.98
C GLU A 96 0.97 7.32 -18.66
N VAL A 97 1.41 8.23 -17.80
CA VAL A 97 0.59 9.33 -17.29
C VAL A 97 1.46 10.53 -16.94
N ASP A 98 1.01 11.72 -17.31
CA ASP A 98 1.71 12.98 -17.06
C ASP A 98 1.68 13.38 -15.59
N LYS A 99 0.56 13.12 -14.92
CA LYS A 99 0.32 13.51 -13.53
C LYS A 99 -0.42 12.41 -12.79
N TYR A 100 0.02 12.15 -11.57
CA TYR A 100 -0.61 11.22 -10.65
C TYR A 100 -0.46 11.75 -9.23
N PHE A 101 -1.35 11.31 -8.36
CA PHE A 101 -1.24 11.50 -6.92
C PHE A 101 -0.62 10.25 -6.30
N VAL A 102 0.20 10.45 -5.28
CA VAL A 102 0.73 9.38 -4.45
C VAL A 102 0.64 9.81 -3.00
N GLY A 103 0.16 8.93 -2.14
CA GLY A 103 -0.12 9.29 -0.77
C GLY A 103 -0.60 8.12 0.06
N VAL A 104 -1.17 8.48 1.20
CA VAL A 104 -1.75 7.53 2.15
C VAL A 104 -3.25 7.43 1.95
N PHE A 105 -3.84 6.29 2.32
CA PHE A 105 -5.30 6.11 2.29
C PHE A 105 -5.79 5.35 3.52
N SER A 106 -7.06 5.54 3.84
CA SER A 106 -7.80 4.74 4.82
C SER A 106 -9.24 4.52 4.35
N CYS A 107 -9.79 3.33 4.55
CA CYS A 107 -11.18 3.01 4.23
C CYS A 107 -11.82 2.21 5.36
N SER A 108 -13.09 2.47 5.65
CA SER A 108 -13.88 1.71 6.63
C SER A 108 -15.28 1.42 6.06
N PRO A 109 -15.44 0.44 5.17
CA PRO A 109 -16.69 0.22 4.44
C PRO A 109 -17.86 -0.26 5.31
N LYS A 110 -17.58 -0.90 6.45
CA LYS A 110 -18.59 -1.52 7.32
C LYS A 110 -18.82 -0.78 8.64
N ARG A 111 -18.02 0.25 8.92
CA ARG A 111 -18.13 1.05 10.15
C ARG A 111 -17.60 2.47 9.95
N GLU A 112 -17.87 3.32 10.93
CA GLU A 112 -17.27 4.64 11.00
C GLU A 112 -16.02 4.65 11.89
N ASN A 113 -15.23 5.71 11.77
CA ASN A 113 -14.18 6.07 12.74
C ASN A 113 -12.98 5.11 12.85
N LEU A 114 -12.57 4.44 11.76
CA LEU A 114 -11.23 3.86 11.70
C LEU A 114 -10.18 4.98 11.88
N LYS A 115 -9.43 4.93 12.98
CA LYS A 115 -8.36 5.89 13.28
C LYS A 115 -7.03 5.34 12.78
N VAL A 116 -6.38 6.11 11.91
CA VAL A 116 -5.06 5.79 11.35
C VAL A 116 -4.12 6.95 11.59
N ILE A 117 -2.92 6.65 12.05
CA ILE A 117 -1.81 7.60 12.18
C ILE A 117 -0.76 7.22 11.14
N PHE A 118 -0.42 8.19 10.29
CA PHE A 118 0.69 8.08 9.35
C PHE A 118 1.89 8.84 9.90
N ARG A 119 3.02 8.16 10.07
CA ARG A 119 4.28 8.74 10.55
C ARG A 119 5.38 8.54 9.52
N GLU A 120 6.45 9.32 9.65
CA GLU A 120 7.67 9.13 8.85
C GLU A 120 7.43 9.15 7.34
N LEU A 121 6.42 9.90 6.89
CA LEU A 121 6.14 10.07 5.46
C LEU A 121 7.34 10.76 4.80
N SER A 122 7.94 10.11 3.80
CA SER A 122 9.06 10.69 3.07
C SER A 122 9.00 10.39 1.57
N PHE A 123 9.52 11.34 0.80
CA PHE A 123 9.70 11.25 -0.65
C PHE A 123 11.20 11.27 -0.96
N SER A 124 11.61 10.44 -1.92
CA SER A 124 12.99 10.34 -2.39
C SER A 124 13.00 9.92 -3.85
N VAL A 125 14.14 10.13 -4.51
CA VAL A 125 14.39 9.59 -5.85
C VAL A 125 14.45 8.05 -5.74
N PRO A 126 13.87 7.29 -6.69
CA PRO A 126 14.03 5.84 -6.75
C PRO A 126 15.50 5.44 -6.89
N GLN A 127 15.87 4.30 -6.29
CA GLN A 127 17.12 3.62 -6.61
C GLN A 127 16.98 2.94 -7.99
N GLU A 128 18.10 2.68 -8.68
CA GLU A 128 18.09 1.99 -9.97
C GLU A 128 17.48 0.59 -9.85
N ASP A 129 17.86 -0.17 -8.82
CA ASP A 129 17.31 -1.49 -8.55
C ASP A 129 16.16 -1.42 -7.54
N ILE A 130 14.95 -1.18 -8.03
CA ILE A 130 13.75 -1.09 -7.20
C ILE A 130 13.33 -2.42 -6.57
N LEU A 131 13.84 -3.55 -7.07
CA LEU A 131 13.44 -4.89 -6.63
C LEU A 131 14.28 -5.34 -5.45
N HIS A 132 15.58 -5.09 -5.47
CA HIS A 132 16.50 -5.53 -4.42
C HIS A 132 16.96 -4.41 -3.49
N SER A 133 16.67 -3.14 -3.80
CA SER A 133 16.97 -2.03 -2.89
C SER A 133 16.23 -2.14 -1.55
N ASN A 134 16.98 -1.94 -0.46
CA ASN A 134 16.45 -1.66 0.88
C ASN A 134 16.17 -0.17 1.10
#